data_AF-A0A3L7UXJ7-F1
#
_entry.id   AF-A0A3L7UXJ7-F1
#
_cell.length_a   1.000
_cell.length_b   1.000
_cell.length_c   1.000
_cell.angle_alpha   90.00
_cell.angle_beta   90.00
_cell.angle_gamma   90.00
#
_symmetry.space_group_name_H-M   'P 1'
#
loop_
_entity.id
_entity.type
_entity.pdbx_description
1 polymer ?
#
loop_
_entity_poly.entity_id
_entity_poly.type
_entity_poly.pdbx_seq_one_letter_code
_entity_poly.pdbx_strand_id
1 'polypeptide(L)'
;MTMSLVETSIEGTPRQQVAALMVVNHLTERLQAGIPGFGESKPRTAKEPKTKADSHTIYQFRITLRRSKPPIWRRIQVADCTLDKLHEHIQTAMGWTNSHLHQFEIKGKRYGDPELIVDGFDDSNCVDSTRTRISKILPKTGKRFSFTYEYDFGDGWDHEILFEGCPQKEPRKKYPLCIEGERACPPDWRLMR
;
A
#
# COMPACT_ATOMS: atom_id res chain seq x y z
N MET A 1 -9.27 41.80 16.83
CA MET A 1 -7.94 41.22 16.56
C MET A 1 -8.09 40.24 15.41
N THR A 2 -7.67 40.64 14.23
CA THR A 2 -7.70 39.84 13.00
C THR A 2 -6.61 38.79 13.07
N MET A 3 -6.99 37.52 13.24
CA MET A 3 -6.07 36.39 13.11
C MET A 3 -5.75 36.21 11.63
N SER A 4 -4.54 36.63 11.24
CA SER A 4 -3.96 36.35 9.93
C SER A 4 -3.75 34.85 9.82
N LEU A 5 -4.54 34.19 8.97
CA LEU A 5 -4.25 32.83 8.52
C LEU A 5 -2.95 32.89 7.74
N VAL A 6 -1.93 32.23 8.26
CA VAL A 6 -0.66 32.03 7.55
C VAL A 6 -0.96 31.01 6.46
N GLU A 7 -1.15 31.46 5.22
CA GLU A 7 -1.14 30.59 4.05
C GLU A 7 0.28 30.02 3.90
N THR A 8 0.55 28.89 4.56
CA THR A 8 1.71 28.08 4.23
C THR A 8 1.48 27.49 2.85
N SER A 9 2.03 28.16 1.83
CA SER A 9 2.10 27.64 0.47
C SER A 9 2.82 26.29 0.52
N ILE A 10 2.08 25.20 0.29
CA ILE A 10 2.64 23.85 0.24
C ILE A 10 3.41 23.75 -1.08
N GLU A 11 4.73 23.93 -1.04
CA GLU A 11 5.58 23.71 -2.21
C GLU A 11 5.57 22.22 -2.55
N GLY A 12 4.84 21.88 -3.60
CA GLY A 12 4.67 20.51 -4.09
C GLY A 12 3.87 20.50 -5.38
N THR A 13 3.96 19.41 -6.13
CA THR A 13 3.08 19.18 -7.30
C THR A 13 1.61 19.26 -6.87
N PRO A 14 0.66 19.56 -7.78
CA PRO A 14 -0.76 19.61 -7.43
C PRO A 14 -1.26 18.34 -6.71
N ARG A 15 -0.68 17.17 -7.03
CA ARG A 15 -0.95 15.91 -6.31
C ARG A 15 -0.46 15.93 -4.87
N GLN A 16 0.74 16.44 -4.61
CA GLN A 16 1.30 16.57 -3.26
C GLN A 16 0.51 17.60 -2.41
N GLN A 17 0.05 18.69 -3.02
CA GLN A 17 -0.81 19.67 -2.34
C GLN A 17 -2.15 19.06 -1.93
N VAL A 18 -2.77 18.28 -2.83
CA VAL A 18 -4.02 17.56 -2.55
C VAL A 18 -3.82 16.50 -1.47
N ALA A 19 -2.74 15.71 -1.53
CA ALA A 19 -2.41 14.72 -0.52
C ALA A 19 -2.14 15.34 0.86
N ALA A 20 -1.38 16.44 0.91
CA ALA A 20 -1.14 17.16 2.15
C ALA A 20 -2.44 17.73 2.73
N LEU A 21 -3.32 18.28 1.89
CA LEU A 21 -4.63 18.76 2.31
C LEU A 21 -5.50 17.62 2.84
N MET A 22 -5.45 16.42 2.25
CA MET A 22 -6.17 15.23 2.74
C MET A 22 -5.66 14.77 4.10
N VAL A 23 -4.35 14.70 4.29
CA VAL A 23 -3.74 14.34 5.59
C VAL A 23 -4.11 15.38 6.64
N VAL A 24 -4.02 16.66 6.32
CA VAL A 24 -4.44 17.74 7.23
C VAL A 24 -5.92 17.64 7.55
N ASN A 25 -6.79 17.38 6.57
CA ASN A 25 -8.23 17.27 6.80
C ASN A 25 -8.58 16.05 7.67
N HIS A 26 -7.99 14.89 7.39
CA HIS A 26 -8.17 13.68 8.20
C HIS A 26 -7.66 13.86 9.64
N LEU A 27 -6.49 14.48 9.83
CA LEU A 27 -5.98 14.79 11.17
C LEU A 27 -6.86 15.81 11.89
N THR A 28 -7.40 16.79 11.17
CA THR A 28 -8.31 17.80 11.72
C THR A 28 -9.64 17.18 12.14
N GLU A 29 -10.21 16.27 11.33
CA GLU A 29 -11.40 15.51 11.68
C GLU A 29 -11.18 14.62 12.91
N ARG A 30 -10.01 13.98 13.03
CA ARG A 30 -9.66 13.16 14.21
C ARG A 30 -9.43 13.99 15.48
N LEU A 31 -8.90 15.21 15.35
CA LEU A 31 -8.78 16.15 16.46
C LEU A 31 -10.15 16.72 16.89
N GLN A 32 -11.06 16.94 15.94
CA GLN A 32 -12.42 17.40 16.20
C GLN A 32 -13.34 16.29 16.74
N ALA A 33 -13.10 15.03 16.38
CA ALA A 33 -13.89 13.87 16.83
C ALA A 33 -13.66 13.52 18.32
N GLY A 34 -12.61 14.05 18.96
CA GLY A 34 -12.22 13.67 20.33
C GLY A 34 -11.79 12.20 20.43
N ILE A 35 -11.00 11.84 21.45
CA ILE A 35 -10.63 10.43 21.69
C ILE A 35 -11.90 9.67 22.12
N PRO A 36 -12.43 8.69 21.36
CA PRO A 36 -13.54 7.89 21.84
C PRO A 36 -13.00 6.88 22.86
N GLY A 37 -13.58 6.91 24.06
CA GLY A 37 -13.35 5.90 25.08
C GLY A 37 -13.71 4.50 24.58
N PHE A 38 -12.99 3.51 25.10
CA PHE A 38 -13.30 2.09 24.99
C PHE A 38 -14.76 1.82 25.38
N GLY A 39 -15.55 1.22 24.48
CA GLY A 39 -16.80 0.54 24.84
C GLY A 39 -17.97 0.80 23.90
N GLU A 40 -18.20 -0.11 22.95
CA GLU A 40 -19.36 -1.01 22.90
C GLU A 40 -19.49 -1.66 21.51
N SER A 41 -19.48 -2.99 21.49
CA SER A 41 -19.60 -3.80 20.28
C SER A 41 -21.04 -3.89 19.81
N LYS A 42 -21.33 -3.40 18.60
CA LYS A 42 -22.60 -3.67 17.89
C LYS A 42 -22.67 -5.10 17.35
N PRO A 43 -23.88 -5.69 17.24
CA PRO A 43 -24.09 -7.12 17.02
C PRO A 43 -23.67 -7.58 15.62
N ARG A 44 -23.05 -8.76 15.58
CA ARG A 44 -22.59 -9.44 14.37
C ARG A 44 -23.77 -9.96 13.55
N THR A 45 -24.08 -9.31 12.43
CA THR A 45 -24.85 -9.92 11.35
C THR A 45 -24.02 -11.00 10.67
N ALA A 46 -24.67 -12.12 10.34
CA ALA A 46 -24.07 -13.36 9.89
C ALA A 46 -23.18 -13.16 8.64
N LYS A 47 -21.92 -13.59 8.72
CA LYS A 47 -20.98 -13.58 7.60
C LYS A 47 -21.24 -14.79 6.70
N GLU A 48 -21.46 -14.52 5.42
CA GLU A 48 -21.47 -15.50 4.33
C GLU A 48 -20.21 -16.41 4.35
N PRO A 49 -20.32 -17.65 3.85
CA PRO A 49 -19.26 -18.65 3.98
C PRO A 49 -17.99 -18.19 3.24
N LYS A 50 -16.93 -17.97 4.01
CA LYS A 50 -15.58 -17.71 3.51
C LYS A 50 -15.11 -18.91 2.69
N THR A 51 -15.07 -18.75 1.37
CA THR A 51 -14.47 -19.74 0.47
C THR A 51 -12.99 -19.91 0.86
N LYS A 52 -12.59 -21.12 1.28
CA LYS A 52 -11.19 -21.43 1.61
C LYS A 52 -10.34 -21.21 0.36
N ALA A 53 -9.35 -20.32 0.49
CA ALA A 53 -8.35 -20.07 -0.54
C ALA A 53 -7.52 -21.33 -0.78
N ASP A 54 -7.12 -21.58 -2.03
CA ASP A 54 -6.04 -22.52 -2.33
C ASP A 54 -4.73 -22.00 -1.72
N SER A 55 -4.39 -22.47 -0.53
CA SER A 55 -3.22 -22.06 0.27
C SER A 55 -1.87 -22.60 -0.25
N HIS A 56 -1.86 -23.07 -1.50
CA HIS A 56 -0.72 -23.74 -2.13
C HIS A 56 0.04 -22.88 -3.12
N THR A 57 -0.58 -21.87 -3.71
CA THR A 57 0.10 -21.04 -4.72
C THR A 57 0.96 -19.98 -4.05
N ILE A 58 2.24 -19.98 -4.41
CA ILE A 58 3.20 -18.95 -4.03
C ILE A 58 3.41 -18.04 -5.22
N TYR A 59 3.37 -16.73 -5.00
CA TYR A 59 3.65 -15.70 -5.98
C TYR A 59 5.03 -15.09 -5.70
N GLN A 60 5.82 -14.92 -6.74
CA GLN A 60 7.11 -14.23 -6.66
C GLN A 60 7.00 -12.83 -7.24
N PHE A 61 7.51 -11.86 -6.49
CA PHE A 61 7.56 -10.47 -6.89
C PHE A 61 8.96 -9.92 -6.79
N ARG A 62 9.35 -9.11 -7.78
CA ARG A 62 10.46 -8.17 -7.67
C ARG A 62 9.89 -6.78 -7.43
N ILE A 63 10.30 -6.17 -6.33
CA ILE A 63 9.91 -4.83 -5.90
C ILE A 63 11.12 -3.93 -6.16
N THR A 64 10.96 -2.91 -7.01
CA THR A 64 12.04 -1.99 -7.36
C THR A 64 11.63 -0.57 -6.99
N LEU A 65 12.42 0.09 -6.14
CA LEU A 65 12.22 1.51 -5.83
C LEU A 65 12.61 2.33 -7.06
N ARG A 66 11.68 3.13 -7.57
CA ARG A 66 11.90 3.97 -8.75
C ARG A 66 12.81 5.15 -8.39
N ARG A 67 13.43 5.75 -9.41
CA ARG A 67 14.29 6.94 -9.32
C ARG A 67 15.57 6.79 -8.48
N SER A 68 15.81 5.63 -7.86
CA SER A 68 17.09 5.32 -7.24
C SER A 68 18.14 4.90 -8.28
N LYS A 69 19.35 5.48 -8.18
CA LYS A 69 20.53 5.05 -8.92
C LYS A 69 21.73 4.94 -7.97
N PRO A 70 22.35 3.76 -7.85
CA PRO A 70 22.00 2.50 -8.52
C PRO A 70 20.75 1.81 -7.89
N PRO A 71 20.00 0.95 -8.63
CA PRO A 71 18.64 0.51 -8.24
C PRO A 71 18.53 -0.19 -6.86
N ILE A 72 17.58 0.24 -6.02
CA ILE A 72 17.25 -0.49 -4.79
C ILE A 72 16.10 -1.45 -5.07
N TRP A 73 16.24 -2.73 -4.69
CA TRP A 73 15.22 -3.72 -4.96
C TRP A 73 15.20 -4.89 -3.97
N ARG A 74 14.06 -5.56 -3.90
CA ARG A 74 13.82 -6.79 -3.12
C ARG A 74 13.08 -7.81 -3.99
N ARG A 75 13.39 -9.09 -3.83
CA ARG A 75 12.60 -10.19 -4.40
C ARG A 75 11.98 -10.98 -3.27
N ILE A 76 10.65 -11.01 -3.26
CA ILE A 76 9.86 -11.67 -2.24
C ILE A 76 9.00 -12.78 -2.83
N GLN A 77 8.70 -13.77 -1.99
CA GLN A 77 7.72 -14.82 -2.27
C GLN A 77 6.63 -14.76 -1.20
N VAL A 78 5.37 -14.76 -1.64
CA VAL A 78 4.20 -14.63 -0.76
C VAL A 78 3.13 -15.64 -1.15
N ALA A 79 2.37 -16.15 -0.18
CA ALA A 79 1.15 -16.90 -0.48
C ALA A 79 0.04 -15.92 -0.93
N ASP A 80 -1.07 -16.44 -1.47
CA ASP A 80 -2.23 -15.59 -1.79
C ASP A 80 -2.71 -14.81 -0.56
N CYS A 81 -2.69 -13.49 -0.66
CA CYS A 81 -3.12 -12.57 0.38
C CYS A 81 -3.81 -11.34 -0.25
N THR A 82 -4.27 -10.42 0.59
CA THR A 82 -4.85 -9.15 0.13
C THR A 82 -3.76 -8.18 -0.32
N LEU A 83 -4.14 -7.16 -1.10
CA LEU A 83 -3.20 -6.10 -1.50
C LEU A 83 -2.68 -5.34 -0.28
N ASP A 84 -3.52 -5.11 0.72
CA ASP A 84 -3.10 -4.50 1.98
C ASP A 84 -2.06 -5.38 2.73
N LYS A 85 -2.24 -6.71 2.70
CA LYS A 85 -1.24 -7.61 3.28
C LYS A 85 0.06 -7.66 2.47
N LEU A 86 -0.03 -7.51 1.14
CA LEU A 86 1.14 -7.35 0.28
C LEU A 86 1.89 -6.05 0.61
N HIS A 87 1.17 -4.96 0.87
CA HIS A 87 1.75 -3.70 1.34
C HIS A 87 2.58 -3.91 2.62
N GLU A 88 2.04 -4.59 3.64
CA GLU A 88 2.82 -4.91 4.84
C GLU A 88 4.11 -5.72 4.53
N HIS A 89 4.04 -6.66 3.58
CA HIS A 89 5.19 -7.44 3.16
C HIS A 89 6.24 -6.58 2.44
N ILE A 90 5.82 -5.63 1.62
CA ILE A 90 6.70 -4.66 0.95
C ILE A 90 7.39 -3.78 2.00
N GLN A 91 6.63 -3.21 2.94
CA GLN A 91 7.15 -2.38 4.03
C GLN A 91 8.23 -3.12 4.83
N THR A 92 7.95 -4.36 5.22
CA THR A 92 8.90 -5.21 5.95
C THR A 92 10.17 -5.48 5.12
N ALA A 93 10.03 -5.77 3.82
CA ALA A 93 11.17 -6.05 2.95
C ALA A 93 12.05 -4.83 2.69
N MET A 94 11.45 -3.63 2.68
CA MET A 94 12.16 -2.35 2.53
C MET A 94 12.75 -1.83 3.84
N GLY A 95 12.27 -2.32 4.99
CA GLY A 95 12.70 -1.84 6.31
C GLY A 95 11.98 -0.56 6.74
N TRP A 96 10.74 -0.37 6.30
CA TRP A 96 9.89 0.77 6.62
C TRP A 96 8.86 0.47 7.70
N THR A 97 8.28 1.52 8.27
CA THR A 97 7.45 1.43 9.48
C THR A 97 5.95 1.42 9.23
N ASN A 98 5.50 1.53 7.98
CA ASN A 98 4.09 1.65 7.63
C ASN A 98 3.39 2.85 8.33
N SER A 99 4.03 4.01 8.29
CA SER A 99 3.56 5.24 8.95
C SER A 99 2.75 6.17 8.03
N HIS A 100 2.71 5.90 6.72
CA HIS A 100 2.09 6.78 5.73
C HIS A 100 1.04 6.05 4.87
N LEU A 101 0.22 6.85 4.17
CA LEU A 101 -0.76 6.35 3.21
C LEU A 101 -0.07 5.62 2.04
N HIS A 102 -0.80 4.69 1.44
CA HIS A 102 -0.31 3.91 0.31
C HIS A 102 -1.43 3.62 -0.69
N GLN A 103 -1.06 3.36 -1.93
CA GLN A 103 -1.97 2.83 -2.94
C GLN A 103 -1.25 1.95 -3.96
N PHE A 104 -2.01 1.11 -4.65
CA PHE A 104 -1.57 0.40 -5.84
C PHE A 104 -2.28 0.94 -7.07
N GLU A 105 -1.58 1.05 -8.18
CA GLU A 105 -2.17 1.33 -9.49
C GLU A 105 -2.00 0.11 -10.40
N ILE A 106 -3.11 -0.54 -10.72
CA ILE A 106 -3.13 -1.80 -11.48
C ILE A 106 -4.11 -1.65 -12.65
N LYS A 107 -3.60 -1.70 -13.88
CA LYS A 107 -4.40 -1.54 -15.12
C LYS A 107 -5.26 -0.27 -15.12
N GLY A 108 -4.70 0.84 -14.64
CA GLY A 108 -5.37 2.14 -14.57
C GLY A 108 -6.43 2.28 -13.48
N LYS A 109 -6.56 1.28 -12.59
CA LYS A 109 -7.42 1.35 -11.40
C LYS A 109 -6.56 1.55 -10.15
N ARG A 110 -7.01 2.41 -9.24
CA ARG A 110 -6.39 2.61 -7.94
C ARG A 110 -6.96 1.63 -6.93
N TYR A 111 -6.09 1.10 -6.10
CA TYR A 111 -6.44 0.23 -5.00
C TYR A 111 -5.83 0.76 -3.72
N GLY A 112 -6.66 1.00 -2.71
CA GLY A 112 -6.19 1.42 -1.39
C GLY A 112 -7.28 1.24 -0.36
N ASP A 113 -7.00 1.66 0.88
CA ASP A 113 -7.96 1.53 1.98
C ASP A 113 -9.04 2.62 1.86
N PRO A 114 -10.32 2.26 1.65
CA PRO A 114 -11.40 3.23 1.52
C PRO A 114 -11.60 4.11 2.78
N GLU A 115 -11.20 3.62 3.96
CA GLU A 115 -11.32 4.40 5.20
C GLU A 115 -10.22 5.48 5.30
N LEU A 116 -9.11 5.30 4.59
CA LEU A 116 -7.95 6.20 4.62
C LEU A 116 -7.84 7.07 3.37
N ILE A 117 -8.34 6.58 2.23
CA ILE A 117 -8.34 7.26 0.93
C ILE A 117 -9.77 7.70 0.63
N VAL A 118 -10.27 8.66 1.41
CA VAL A 118 -11.50 9.38 1.06
C VAL A 118 -11.11 10.51 0.13
N ASP A 119 -11.09 10.21 -1.17
CA ASP A 119 -10.79 11.17 -2.22
C ASP A 119 -12.04 12.07 -2.37
N GLY A 120 -12.05 13.25 -1.73
CA GLY A 120 -13.20 14.18 -1.71
C GLY A 120 -13.65 14.72 -3.07
N PHE A 121 -13.09 14.20 -4.17
CA PHE A 121 -13.33 14.65 -5.54
C PHE A 121 -13.67 13.54 -6.56
N ASP A 122 -13.52 12.25 -6.26
CA ASP A 122 -14.04 11.15 -7.11
C ASP A 122 -14.01 9.81 -6.37
N ASP A 123 -15.07 9.53 -5.60
CA ASP A 123 -15.30 8.27 -4.89
C ASP A 123 -15.43 7.05 -5.84
N SER A 124 -15.52 7.28 -7.15
CA SER A 124 -15.98 6.27 -8.12
C SER A 124 -14.91 5.26 -8.56
N ASN A 125 -13.63 5.52 -8.29
CA ASN A 125 -12.53 4.78 -8.94
C ASN A 125 -11.52 4.12 -8.00
N CYS A 126 -11.69 4.22 -6.68
CA CYS A 126 -10.84 3.52 -5.70
C CYS A 126 -11.42 2.14 -5.37
N VAL A 127 -10.63 1.10 -5.56
CA VAL A 127 -11.00 -0.28 -5.22
C VAL A 127 -10.40 -0.67 -3.88
N ASP A 128 -11.21 -1.25 -2.99
CA ASP A 128 -10.78 -1.67 -1.66
C ASP A 128 -9.60 -2.67 -1.70
N SER A 129 -8.41 -2.23 -1.28
CA SER A 129 -7.18 -3.04 -1.20
C SER A 129 -7.23 -4.07 -0.05
N THR A 130 -7.97 -3.77 1.02
CA THR A 130 -8.10 -4.64 2.20
C THR A 130 -8.87 -5.92 1.86
N ARG A 131 -9.71 -5.89 0.82
CA ARG A 131 -10.53 -7.03 0.35
C ARG A 131 -10.06 -7.60 -0.99
N THR A 132 -9.28 -6.85 -1.75
CA THR A 132 -8.76 -7.32 -3.05
C THR A 132 -7.58 -8.26 -2.84
N ARG A 133 -7.67 -9.47 -3.41
CA ARG A 133 -6.60 -10.47 -3.35
C ARG A 133 -5.66 -10.41 -4.55
N ILE A 134 -4.41 -10.80 -4.33
CA ILE A 134 -3.39 -10.95 -5.37
C ILE A 134 -3.87 -11.87 -6.49
N SER A 135 -4.44 -13.03 -6.15
CA SER A 135 -4.99 -13.99 -7.11
C SER A 135 -6.05 -13.41 -8.06
N LYS A 136 -6.75 -12.33 -7.68
CA LYS A 136 -7.76 -11.68 -8.51
C LYS A 136 -7.17 -10.73 -9.54
N ILE A 137 -5.99 -10.17 -9.27
CA ILE A 137 -5.35 -9.16 -10.13
C ILE A 137 -4.34 -9.76 -11.10
N LEU A 138 -3.70 -10.87 -10.70
CA LEU A 138 -2.65 -11.50 -11.50
C LEU A 138 -3.23 -12.27 -12.69
N PRO A 139 -2.49 -12.33 -13.81
CA PRO A 139 -2.93 -13.13 -14.95
C PRO A 139 -2.90 -14.62 -14.62
N LYS A 140 -4.02 -15.31 -14.87
CA LYS A 140 -4.11 -16.77 -14.71
C LYS A 140 -3.13 -17.57 -15.58
N THR A 141 -2.60 -16.94 -16.63
CA THR A 141 -1.58 -17.52 -17.52
C THR A 141 -0.21 -17.63 -16.85
N GLY A 142 0.00 -17.03 -15.67
CA GLY A 142 1.30 -16.99 -15.00
C GLY A 142 2.34 -16.11 -15.70
N LYS A 143 1.96 -15.38 -16.76
CA LYS A 143 2.85 -14.45 -17.46
C LYS A 143 3.27 -13.31 -16.54
N ARG A 144 4.47 -12.77 -16.78
CA ARG A 144 4.97 -11.59 -16.08
C ARG A 144 3.99 -10.43 -16.21
N PHE A 145 3.78 -9.72 -15.11
CA PHE A 145 2.82 -8.64 -15.00
C PHE A 145 3.37 -7.58 -14.05
N SER A 146 3.45 -6.33 -14.50
CA SER A 146 3.91 -5.22 -13.66
C SER A 146 2.78 -4.27 -13.30
N PHE A 147 2.91 -3.65 -12.14
CA PHE A 147 2.02 -2.61 -11.63
C PHE A 147 2.78 -1.71 -10.65
N THR A 148 2.16 -0.59 -10.27
CA THR A 148 2.81 0.42 -9.42
C THR A 148 2.30 0.34 -7.99
N TYR A 149 3.18 0.57 -7.03
CA TYR A 149 2.86 0.76 -5.61
C TYR A 149 3.47 2.07 -5.15
N GLU A 150 2.63 2.97 -4.65
CA GLU A 150 3.03 4.28 -4.13
C GLU A 150 2.86 4.26 -2.61
N TYR A 151 3.90 4.70 -1.91
CA TYR A 151 3.91 4.85 -0.46
C TYR A 151 4.32 6.28 -0.11
N ASP A 152 3.65 6.87 0.88
CA ASP A 152 3.77 8.28 1.24
C ASP A 152 3.50 9.23 0.08
N PHE A 153 2.28 9.73 -0.02
CA PHE A 153 1.87 10.66 -1.08
C PHE A 153 2.54 12.05 -0.97
N GLY A 154 3.17 12.37 0.17
CA GLY A 154 3.99 13.57 0.32
C GLY A 154 5.34 13.41 -0.38
N ASP A 155 6.08 12.37 0.02
CA ASP A 155 7.44 12.10 -0.46
C ASP A 155 7.49 11.38 -1.81
N GLY A 156 6.40 10.72 -2.21
CA GLY A 156 6.23 10.09 -3.51
C GLY A 156 7.12 8.85 -3.70
N TRP A 157 7.14 7.93 -2.73
CA TRP A 157 7.90 6.68 -2.85
C TRP A 157 7.23 5.70 -3.81
N ASP A 158 7.54 5.88 -5.10
CA ASP A 158 7.06 5.01 -6.17
C ASP A 158 7.87 3.72 -6.29
N HIS A 159 7.18 2.59 -6.36
CA HIS A 159 7.77 1.28 -6.63
C HIS A 159 7.15 0.65 -7.87
N GLU A 160 8.01 0.01 -8.66
CA GLU A 160 7.56 -0.96 -9.65
C GLU A 160 7.49 -2.35 -8.99
N ILE A 161 6.31 -2.97 -9.07
CA ILE A 161 6.08 -4.34 -8.63
C ILE A 161 5.97 -5.22 -9.86
N LEU A 162 6.93 -6.11 -10.04
CA LEU A 162 6.95 -7.09 -11.13
C LEU A 162 6.60 -8.47 -10.59
N PHE A 163 5.46 -9.02 -11.00
CA PHE A 163 5.14 -10.43 -10.84
C PHE A 163 6.03 -11.27 -11.77
N GLU A 164 6.83 -12.16 -11.18
CA GLU A 164 7.81 -12.99 -11.90
C GLU A 164 7.29 -14.41 -12.19
N GLY A 165 6.21 -14.84 -11.53
CA GLY A 165 5.59 -16.15 -11.71
C GLY A 165 5.22 -16.83 -10.39
N CYS A 166 4.80 -18.10 -10.49
CA CYS A 166 4.41 -18.92 -9.35
C CYS A 166 5.44 -20.04 -9.11
N PRO A 167 6.50 -19.83 -8.31
CA PRO A 167 7.45 -20.89 -8.00
C PRO A 167 6.79 -22.02 -7.21
N GLN A 168 7.37 -23.23 -7.28
CA GLN A 168 6.90 -24.36 -6.48
C GLN A 168 7.08 -24.05 -4.99
N LYS A 169 6.02 -24.29 -4.22
CA LYS A 169 6.05 -24.16 -2.76
C LYS A 169 7.06 -25.14 -2.18
N GLU A 170 8.04 -24.63 -1.44
CA GLU A 170 9.05 -25.47 -0.80
C GLU A 170 8.50 -26.11 0.47
N PRO A 171 8.68 -27.43 0.69
CA PRO A 171 8.25 -28.09 1.91
C PRO A 171 8.86 -27.42 3.16
N ARG A 172 8.03 -27.25 4.21
CA ARG A 172 8.43 -26.73 5.53
C ARG A 172 8.87 -25.26 5.57
N LYS A 173 8.94 -24.54 4.45
CA LYS A 173 9.14 -23.08 4.46
C LYS A 173 7.85 -22.35 4.85
N LYS A 174 8.00 -21.29 5.65
CA LYS A 174 6.93 -20.34 5.98
C LYS A 174 7.08 -19.10 5.10
N TYR A 175 5.97 -18.57 4.62
CA TYR A 175 5.90 -17.38 3.78
C TYR A 175 5.29 -16.22 4.60
N PRO A 176 5.65 -14.95 4.33
CA PRO A 176 6.48 -14.46 3.22
C PRO A 176 7.97 -14.74 3.38
N LEU A 177 8.71 -14.72 2.27
CA LEU A 177 10.18 -14.81 2.24
C LEU A 177 10.75 -13.69 1.39
N CYS A 178 11.82 -13.04 1.86
CA CYS A 178 12.69 -12.23 1.00
C CYS A 178 13.87 -13.10 0.58
N ILE A 179 13.96 -13.45 -0.70
CA ILE A 179 14.94 -14.42 -1.20
C ILE A 179 16.19 -13.75 -1.79
N GLU A 180 16.04 -12.53 -2.30
CA GLU A 180 17.14 -11.73 -2.84
C GLU A 180 16.84 -10.24 -2.66
N GLY A 181 17.87 -9.42 -2.79
CA GLY A 181 17.74 -7.97 -2.78
C GLY A 181 19.10 -7.30 -2.87
N GLU A 182 19.10 -6.01 -3.17
CA GLU A 182 20.31 -5.22 -3.24
C GLU A 182 20.07 -3.82 -2.69
N ARG A 183 21.09 -3.30 -1.99
CA ARG A 183 21.16 -1.95 -1.38
C ARG A 183 20.18 -1.72 -0.24
N ALA A 184 20.53 -0.82 0.66
CA ALA A 184 19.62 -0.37 1.70
C ALA A 184 18.53 0.51 1.09
N CYS A 185 17.29 0.34 1.53
CA CYS A 185 16.24 1.32 1.24
C CYS A 185 16.51 2.59 2.07
N PRO A 186 16.21 3.80 1.57
CA PRO A 186 16.26 5.00 2.40
C PRO A 186 15.32 4.83 3.61
N PRO A 187 15.63 5.46 4.75
CA PRO A 187 14.65 5.57 5.83
C PRO A 187 13.39 6.27 5.32
N ASP A 188 12.22 5.89 5.81
CA ASP A 188 10.93 6.49 5.39
C ASP A 188 10.84 8.00 5.70
N TRP A 189 11.55 8.47 6.73
CA TRP A 189 11.63 9.89 7.11
C TRP A 189 12.65 10.74 6.33
N ARG A 190 13.37 10.17 5.36
CA ARG A 190 14.48 10.86 4.67
C ARG A 190 14.17 11.06 3.19
N LEU A 191 13.83 12.30 2.82
CA LEU A 191 13.70 12.75 1.42
C LEU A 191 14.85 12.21 0.54
N MET A 192 14.52 11.66 -0.63
CA MET A 192 15.51 11.52 -1.71
C MET A 192 15.97 12.93 -2.12
N ARG A 193 17.09 13.38 -1.56
CA ARG A 193 17.78 14.60 -2.03
C ARG A 193 18.58 14.31 -3.29
#